data_AF-A0A091VEJ8-F1
#
_entry.id   AF-A0A091VEJ8-F1
#
_cell.length_a   1.000
_cell.length_b   1.000
_cell.length_c   1.000
_cell.angle_alpha   90.00
_cell.angle_beta   90.00
_cell.angle_gamma   90.00
#
_symmetry.space_group_name_H-M   'P 1'
#
loop_
_entity.id
_entity.type
_entity.pdbx_description
1 polymer ?
#
loop_
_entity_poly.entity_id
_entity_poly.type
_entity_poly.pdbx_seq_one_letter_code
_entity_poly.pdbx_strand_id
1 'polypeptide(L)'
;WTNSINQANKMALLAWAKDTGIDLVQINGQRRYGGPPPGWVGDPPPAGTEGFLGKLPQAGTEVFIGKLPQDVYENTLIPLFQSVGKLYEFRLMMTFSGLNRGFAYAKYSNR
;
A
#
# COMPACT_ATOMS: atom_id res chain seq x y z
N TRP A 1 9.11 10.54 24.67
CA TRP A 1 8.26 11.39 23.84
C TRP A 1 7.88 10.75 22.50
N THR A 2 8.82 10.24 21.70
CA THR A 2 8.53 9.59 20.40
C THR A 2 7.79 8.25 20.49
N ASN A 3 7.98 7.48 21.57
CA ASN A 3 7.38 6.15 21.70
C ASN A 3 5.85 6.18 21.94
N SER A 4 5.36 7.16 22.71
CA SER A 4 3.92 7.29 23.02
C SER A 4 3.10 7.69 21.79
N ILE A 5 3.63 8.58 20.94
CA ILE A 5 3.01 8.97 19.67
C ILE A 5 2.92 7.75 18.74
N ASN A 6 4.01 6.98 18.66
CA ASN A 6 4.03 5.77 17.85
C ASN A 6 3.02 4.72 18.35
N GLN A 7 2.90 4.56 19.68
CA GLN A 7 1.88 3.69 20.27
C GLN A 7 0.46 4.14 19.90
N ALA A 8 0.17 5.44 19.99
CA ALA A 8 -1.13 5.98 19.58
C ALA A 8 -1.42 5.74 18.09
N ASN A 9 -0.43 5.97 17.21
CA ASN A 9 -0.59 5.75 15.77
C ASN A 9 -0.82 4.27 15.43
N LYS A 10 -0.14 3.34 16.14
CA LYS A 10 -0.39 1.89 16.00
C LYS A 10 -1.79 1.50 16.47
N MET A 11 -2.27 2.07 17.57
CA MET A 11 -3.63 1.83 18.04
C MET A 11 -4.67 2.35 17.04
N ALA A 12 -4.43 3.52 16.46
CA ALA A 12 -5.28 4.08 15.40
C ALA A 12 -5.31 3.19 14.15
N LEU A 13 -4.16 2.63 13.74
CA LEU A 13 -4.08 1.66 12.65
C LEU A 13 -4.94 0.42 12.92
N LEU A 14 -4.83 -0.18 14.11
CA LEU A 14 -5.58 -1.38 14.48
C LEU A 14 -7.09 -1.10 14.52
N ALA A 15 -7.49 0.04 15.08
CA ALA A 15 -8.89 0.45 15.13
C ALA A 15 -9.46 0.66 13.71
N TRP A 16 -8.70 1.35 12.84
CA TRP A 16 -9.09 1.60 11.46
C TRP A 16 -9.21 0.31 10.64
N ALA A 17 -8.27 -0.63 10.76
CA ALA A 17 -8.34 -1.91 10.06
C ALA A 17 -9.56 -2.73 10.51
N LYS A 18 -9.87 -2.71 11.81
CA LYS A 18 -11.06 -3.38 12.36
C LYS A 18 -12.36 -2.75 11.86
N ASP A 19 -12.45 -1.41 11.82
CA ASP A 19 -13.64 -0.68 11.40
C ASP A 19 -13.91 -0.80 9.90
N THR A 20 -12.86 -0.69 9.09
CA THR A 20 -12.96 -0.78 7.62
C THR A 20 -13.04 -2.22 7.09
N GLY A 21 -12.73 -3.22 7.92
CA GLY A 21 -12.62 -4.61 7.51
C GLY A 21 -11.50 -4.88 6.50
N ILE A 22 -10.54 -3.95 6.37
CA ILE A 22 -9.41 -4.07 5.46
C ILE A 22 -8.41 -5.06 6.02
N ASP A 23 -8.08 -6.09 5.23
CA ASP A 23 -7.01 -7.02 5.54
C ASP A 23 -5.66 -6.48 5.02
N LEU A 24 -4.70 -6.32 5.93
CA LEU A 24 -3.35 -5.86 5.63
C LEU A 24 -2.37 -7.03 5.76
N VAL A 25 -1.87 -7.51 4.62
CA VAL A 25 -0.98 -8.67 4.60
C VAL A 25 0.47 -8.22 4.59
N GLN A 26 1.28 -8.75 5.51
CA GLN A 26 2.72 -8.49 5.54
C GLN A 26 3.51 -9.61 4.86
N ILE A 27 4.20 -9.30 3.76
CA ILE A 27 4.98 -10.25 2.95
C ILE A 27 6.37 -9.68 2.71
N ASN A 28 7.43 -10.41 3.06
CA ASN A 28 8.83 -10.03 2.77
C ASN A 28 9.20 -8.59 3.16
N GLY A 29 8.70 -8.12 4.32
CA GLY A 29 8.94 -6.76 4.78
C GLY A 29 8.13 -5.68 4.06
N GLN A 30 7.03 -6.04 3.40
CA GLN A 30 6.07 -5.10 2.81
C GLN A 30 4.72 -5.33 3.47
N ARG A 31 4.09 -4.27 3.98
CA ARG A 31 2.67 -4.33 4.37
C ARG A 31 1.84 -3.86 3.18
N ARG A 32 1.04 -4.79 2.65
CA ARG A 32 0.30 -4.62 1.41
C ARG A 32 -1.17 -4.40 1.71
N TYR A 33 -1.72 -3.39 1.06
CA TYR A 33 -3.13 -3.11 0.92
C TYR A 33 -3.51 -3.31 -0.55
N GLY A 34 -4.63 -3.96 -0.82
CA GLY A 34 -4.99 -4.32 -2.19
C GLY A 34 -4.22 -5.52 -2.73
N GLY A 35 -4.73 -6.07 -3.83
CA GLY A 35 -4.67 -7.51 -4.16
C GLY A 35 -6.12 -7.99 -4.32
N PRO A 36 -6.43 -8.99 -5.19
CA PRO A 36 -7.81 -9.26 -5.59
C PRO A 36 -8.69 -9.46 -4.35
N PRO A 37 -9.70 -8.58 -4.11
CA PRO A 37 -10.60 -8.72 -2.98
C PRO A 37 -11.26 -10.11 -2.96
N PRO A 38 -11.72 -10.59 -1.79
CA PRO A 38 -12.67 -11.70 -1.75
C PRO A 38 -13.88 -11.35 -2.64
N GLY A 39 -14.06 -12.07 -3.75
CA GLY A 39 -15.14 -11.82 -4.73
C GLY A 39 -14.76 -11.01 -5.96
N TRP A 40 -13.48 -10.78 -6.24
CA TRP A 40 -13.06 -10.10 -7.47
C TRP A 40 -13.26 -10.97 -8.73
N VAL A 41 -14.00 -10.43 -9.70
CA VAL A 41 -14.22 -10.98 -11.05
C VAL A 41 -13.77 -9.92 -12.06
N GLY A 42 -12.66 -10.17 -12.74
CA GLY A 42 -12.04 -9.30 -13.74
C GLY A 42 -10.59 -9.72 -13.98
N ASP A 43 -9.93 -9.22 -15.03
CA ASP A 43 -8.50 -9.44 -15.24
C ASP A 43 -7.66 -8.48 -14.39
N PRO A 44 -6.51 -8.92 -13.83
CA PRO A 44 -5.69 -8.06 -13.00
C PRO A 44 -5.13 -6.93 -13.89
N PRO A 45 -5.01 -5.69 -13.41
CA PRO A 45 -4.39 -4.63 -14.18
C PRO A 45 -3.01 -5.14 -14.59
N PRO A 46 -2.68 -5.17 -15.89
CA PRO A 46 -1.56 -5.94 -16.43
C PRO A 46 -0.34 -5.75 -15.53
N ALA A 47 0.01 -6.80 -14.79
CA ALA A 47 1.29 -6.86 -14.12
C ALA A 47 2.29 -6.86 -15.27
N GLY A 48 3.23 -5.92 -15.30
CA GLY A 48 4.23 -5.82 -16.35
C GLY A 48 4.90 -7.18 -16.51
N THR A 49 4.47 -7.93 -17.51
CA THR A 49 5.09 -9.19 -17.88
C THR A 49 6.35 -8.81 -18.61
N GLU A 50 7.49 -9.01 -17.95
CA GLU A 50 8.75 -9.24 -18.65
C GLU A 50 8.57 -10.51 -19.49
N GLY A 51 8.05 -10.34 -20.71
CA GLY A 51 7.72 -11.41 -21.62
C GLY A 51 8.11 -11.02 -23.04
N PHE A 52 9.37 -11.30 -23.38
CA PHE A 52 9.95 -11.72 -24.68
C PHE A 52 9.43 -11.21 -26.04
N LEU A 53 8.54 -10.21 -26.11
CA LEU A 53 8.14 -9.60 -27.37
C LEU A 53 7.70 -8.14 -27.16
N GLY A 54 8.69 -7.25 -27.02
CA GLY A 54 8.64 -5.87 -27.54
C GLY A 54 7.47 -4.95 -27.16
N LYS A 55 6.59 -5.30 -26.23
CA LYS A 55 5.65 -4.37 -25.63
C LYS A 55 6.31 -3.77 -24.40
N LEU A 56 6.70 -2.50 -24.52
CA LEU A 56 7.10 -1.67 -23.39
C LEU A 56 6.11 -1.91 -22.23
N PRO A 57 6.57 -2.04 -20.96
CA PRO A 57 5.66 -2.05 -19.84
C PRO A 57 4.77 -0.81 -19.99
N GLN A 58 3.45 -1.01 -20.15
CA GLN A 58 2.52 0.11 -20.25
C GLN A 58 2.81 0.99 -19.04
N ALA A 59 3.29 2.22 -19.30
CA ALA A 59 3.89 3.12 -18.33
C ALA A 59 3.19 2.97 -16.97
N GLY A 60 3.90 2.32 -16.04
CA GLY A 60 3.27 1.68 -14.89
C GLY A 60 2.45 2.69 -14.11
N THR A 61 1.19 2.37 -13.82
CA THR A 61 0.31 3.18 -12.97
C THR A 61 0.74 3.15 -11.49
N GLU A 62 2.02 2.92 -11.23
CA GLU A 62 2.63 2.81 -9.92
C GLU A 62 3.46 4.05 -9.62
N VAL A 63 3.16 4.68 -8.49
CA VAL A 63 3.84 5.88 -8.00
C VAL A 63 4.74 5.49 -6.83
N PHE A 64 6.01 5.90 -6.91
CA PHE A 64 6.93 5.84 -5.78
C PHE A 64 6.71 7.04 -4.86
N ILE A 65 6.59 6.77 -3.56
CA ILE A 65 6.40 7.77 -2.53
C ILE A 65 7.58 7.67 -1.58
N GLY A 66 8.46 8.68 -1.59
CA GLY A 66 9.62 8.74 -0.70
C GLY A 66 9.44 9.71 0.46
N LYS A 67 10.42 9.72 1.37
CA LYS A 67 10.48 10.64 2.53
C LYS A 67 9.24 10.57 3.43
N LEU A 68 8.64 9.39 3.56
CA LEU A 68 7.55 9.18 4.50
C LEU A 68 8.08 9.25 5.94
N PRO A 69 7.38 9.92 6.86
CA PRO A 69 7.68 9.84 8.28
C PRO A 69 7.52 8.40 8.80
N GLN A 70 8.43 7.94 9.66
CA GLN A 70 8.51 6.54 10.12
C GLN A 70 7.33 6.11 11.01
N ASP A 71 6.59 7.06 11.56
CA ASP A 71 5.47 6.90 12.48
C ASP A 71 4.11 7.03 11.81
N VAL A 72 4.07 7.23 10.50
CA VAL A 72 2.84 7.26 9.69
C VAL A 72 2.55 5.86 9.15
N TYR A 73 1.28 5.48 9.18
CA TYR A 73 0.80 4.14 8.84
C TYR A 73 -0.35 4.18 7.82
N GLU A 74 -0.79 3.00 7.42
CA GLU A 74 -1.75 2.76 6.36
C GLU A 74 -3.11 3.43 6.59
N ASN A 75 -3.54 3.59 7.85
CA ASN A 75 -4.79 4.28 8.20
C ASN A 75 -4.84 5.74 7.74
N THR A 76 -3.68 6.39 7.60
CA THR A 76 -3.59 7.76 7.07
C THR A 76 -3.21 7.76 5.60
N LEU A 77 -2.29 6.88 5.19
CA LEU A 77 -1.76 6.85 3.83
C LEU A 77 -2.79 6.34 2.82
N ILE A 78 -3.52 5.27 3.12
CA ILE A 78 -4.48 4.67 2.19
C ILE A 78 -5.60 5.65 1.84
N PRO A 79 -6.32 6.27 2.81
CA PRO A 79 -7.35 7.25 2.48
C PRO A 79 -6.80 8.44 1.68
N LEU A 80 -5.58 8.90 2.01
CA LEU A 80 -4.93 9.99 1.30
C LEU A 80 -4.70 9.62 -0.18
N PHE A 81 -4.12 8.46 -0.47
CA PHE A 81 -3.87 8.04 -1.85
C PHE A 81 -5.15 7.66 -2.58
N GLN A 82 -6.15 7.09 -1.90
CA GLN A 82 -7.47 6.87 -2.47
C GLN A 82 -8.18 8.17 -2.88
N SER A 83 -7.90 9.29 -2.21
CA SER A 83 -8.49 10.59 -2.58
C SER A 83 -7.99 11.12 -3.93
N VAL A 84 -6.80 10.68 -4.37
CA VAL A 84 -6.19 11.08 -5.65
C VAL A 84 -6.74 10.26 -6.82
N GLY A 85 -7.16 9.01 -6.58
CA GLY A 85 -7.69 8.12 -7.61
C GLY A 85 -7.98 6.72 -7.09
N LYS A 86 -8.44 5.83 -7.98
CA LYS A 86 -8.77 4.45 -7.62
C LYS A 86 -7.51 3.64 -7.31
N LEU A 87 -7.13 3.62 -6.03
CA LEU A 87 -5.99 2.87 -5.51
C LEU A 87 -6.28 1.37 -5.63
N TYR A 88 -5.49 0.68 -6.45
CA TYR A 88 -5.59 -0.75 -6.70
C TYR A 88 -4.74 -1.55 -5.71
N GLU A 89 -3.51 -1.10 -5.49
CA GLU A 89 -2.58 -1.71 -4.56
C GLU A 89 -1.70 -0.64 -3.91
N PHE A 90 -1.41 -0.81 -2.63
CA PHE A 90 -0.48 0.03 -1.88
C PHE A 90 0.46 -0.86 -1.08
N ARG A 91 1.75 -0.57 -1.16
CA ARG A 91 2.81 -1.34 -0.48
C ARG A 91 3.65 -0.41 0.36
N LEU A 92 3.49 -0.49 1.68
CA LEU A 92 4.35 0.20 2.65
C LEU A 92 5.54 -0.68 2.97
N MET A 93 6.75 -0.17 2.75
CA MET A 93 7.97 -0.92 3.03
C MET A 93 8.27 -0.84 4.52
N MET A 94 8.43 -1.99 5.17
CA MET A 94 8.57 -2.12 6.62
C MET A 94 9.98 -2.63 6.99
N THR A 95 10.49 -2.13 8.11
CA THR A 95 11.64 -2.72 8.80
C THR A 95 11.20 -3.93 9.62
N PHE A 96 12.17 -4.75 10.04
CA PHE A 96 11.91 -5.85 10.98
C PHE A 96 11.43 -5.37 12.35
N SER A 97 11.75 -4.13 12.73
CA SER A 97 11.27 -3.49 13.98
C SER A 97 9.82 -3.01 13.91
N GLY A 98 9.14 -3.16 12.77
CA GLY A 98 7.74 -2.77 12.60
C GLY A 98 7.52 -1.27 12.37
N LEU A 99 8.56 -0.53 11.98
CA LEU A 99 8.48 0.83 11.45
C LEU A 99 8.48 0.80 9.93
N ASN A 100 8.03 1.87 9.28
CA ASN A 100 8.19 1.96 7.83
C ASN A 100 9.63 2.41 7.46
N ARG A 101 10.08 2.05 6.25
CA ARG A 101 11.41 2.36 5.71
C ARG A 101 11.49 3.77 5.08
N GLY A 102 10.47 4.59 5.27
CA GLY A 102 10.40 5.94 4.71
C GLY A 102 9.96 6.00 3.25
N PHE A 103 9.44 4.90 2.69
CA PHE A 103 8.89 4.90 1.33
C PHE A 103 7.79 3.86 1.12
N ALA A 104 6.95 4.11 0.12
CA ALA A 104 5.85 3.25 -0.29
C ALA A 104 5.66 3.26 -1.82
N TYR A 105 4.88 2.31 -2.32
CA TYR A 105 4.43 2.25 -3.70
C TYR A 105 2.90 2.27 -3.75
N ALA A 106 2.33 3.04 -4.65
CA ALA A 106 0.88 3.11 -4.88
C ALA A 106 0.57 2.81 -6.34
N LYS A 107 -0.09 1.68 -6.61
CA LYS A 107 -0.61 1.33 -7.94
C LYS A 107 -2.05 1.76 -8.06
N TYR A 108 -2.36 2.57 -9.07
CA TYR A 108 -3.72 2.98 -9.40
C TYR A 108 -4.28 2.14 -10.56
N SER A 109 -5.60 2.06 -10.64
CA SER A 109 -6.29 1.54 -11.82
C SER A 109 -6.86 2.71 -12.61
N ASN A 110 -6.53 2.77 -13.90
CA ASN A 110 -7.34 3.49 -14.88
C ASN A 110 -8.67 2.72 -15.05
N ARG A 111 -9.76 3.41 -15.38
CA ARG A 111 -11.02 2.79 -15.79
C ARG A 111 -11.20 3.06 -17.28
#